data_AF-A0A1G1WB15-F1
#
_entry.id   AF-A0A1G1WB15-F1
#
_cell.length_a   1.000
_cell.length_b   1.000
_cell.length_c   1.000
_cell.angle_alpha   90.00
_cell.angle_beta   90.00
_cell.angle_gamma   90.00
#
_symmetry.space_group_name_H-M   'P 1'
#
loop_
_entity.id
_entity.type
_entity.pdbx_description
1 polymer ?
#
loop_
_entity_poly.entity_id
_entity_poly.type
_entity_poly.pdbx_seq_one_letter_code
_entity_poly.pdbx_strand_id
1 'polypeptide(L)'
;MEAIFFAIIAYLTWGSGVFAETIVARKLSSYSLLFWSFLLSFLVTSLYIPFAIHDLANLTVGLFTFNLLLALMSILLGTLFYYEALKIETRALVGTIASSFPFVTVVLSILFLGERVTSQQLIAIIIVLGGLFLSIFDIGEVRNKNFKSRKGLFFAVMAMVMWGSWFAFIKYPVDQIGWFWPNYIAFLTFPLIFILLKLRGQKLEKVTQNNALAPFLISTILVRIAEFSYNLGISKGLVAIVAPIAGANPTLFVVLAFLFLKDPIKKQQLIGIFVTLFGIILLSIFAV
;
A
#
# COMPACT_ATOMS: atom_id res chain seq x y z
N MET A 1 5.93 20.86 -5.37
CA MET A 1 6.45 20.73 -3.99
C MET A 1 5.47 20.06 -3.03
N GLU A 2 4.21 20.48 -2.94
CA GLU A 2 3.26 19.90 -1.97
C GLU A 2 2.97 18.40 -2.21
N ALA A 3 2.84 17.97 -3.47
CA ALA A 3 2.63 16.56 -3.81
C ALA A 3 3.76 15.65 -3.28
N ILE A 4 5.01 16.10 -3.44
CA ILE A 4 6.20 15.38 -2.96
C ILE A 4 6.21 15.33 -1.44
N PHE A 5 5.89 16.44 -0.77
CA PHE A 5 5.82 16.49 0.69
C PHE A 5 4.85 15.42 1.24
N PHE A 6 3.65 15.34 0.69
CA PHE A 6 2.68 14.31 1.08
C PHE A 6 3.11 12.89 0.69
N ALA A 7 3.79 12.72 -0.45
CA ALA A 7 4.35 11.43 -0.85
C ALA A 7 5.43 10.93 0.14
N ILE A 8 6.26 11.84 0.68
CA ILE A 8 7.27 11.52 1.69
C ILE A 8 6.61 11.18 3.04
N ILE A 9 5.56 11.92 3.45
CA ILE A 9 4.79 11.55 4.64
C ILE A 9 4.21 10.14 4.46
N ALA A 10 3.63 9.85 3.30
CA ALA A 10 3.11 8.53 2.98
C ALA A 10 4.19 7.45 3.05
N TYR A 11 5.36 7.68 2.45
CA TYR A 11 6.52 6.78 2.53
C TYR A 11 6.92 6.47 3.99
N LEU A 12 7.11 7.50 4.82
CA LEU A 12 7.56 7.37 6.21
C LEU A 12 6.53 6.62 7.07
N THR A 13 5.26 6.97 6.90
CA THR A 13 4.16 6.44 7.73
C THR A 13 3.72 5.05 7.26
N TRP A 14 3.70 4.74 5.95
CA TRP A 14 3.50 3.36 5.51
C TRP A 14 4.63 2.46 5.98
N GLY A 15 5.90 2.84 5.82
CA GLY A 15 7.02 1.98 6.19
C GLY A 15 7.01 1.66 7.69
N SER A 16 6.74 2.66 8.51
CA SER A 16 6.60 2.51 9.97
C SER A 16 5.32 1.74 10.37
N GLY A 17 4.21 2.00 9.68
CA GLY A 17 2.92 1.35 9.93
C GLY A 17 2.93 -0.14 9.58
N VAL A 18 3.53 -0.51 8.44
CA VAL A 18 3.73 -1.90 7.99
C VAL A 18 4.73 -2.63 8.91
N PHE A 19 5.75 -1.92 9.39
CA PHE A 19 6.64 -2.46 10.42
C PHE A 19 5.87 -2.82 11.71
N ALA A 20 5.06 -1.89 12.22
CA ALA A 20 4.19 -2.16 13.37
C ALA A 20 3.18 -3.28 13.08
N GLU A 21 2.63 -3.32 11.85
CA GLU A 21 1.72 -4.37 11.40
C GLU A 21 2.35 -5.76 11.48
N THR A 22 3.64 -5.87 11.17
CA THR A 22 4.39 -7.14 11.29
C THR A 22 4.44 -7.65 12.73
N ILE A 23 4.47 -6.76 13.72
CA ILE A 23 4.37 -7.12 15.14
C ILE A 23 2.95 -7.60 15.46
N VAL A 24 1.93 -6.96 14.91
CA VAL A 24 0.51 -7.35 15.10
C VAL A 24 0.22 -8.69 14.44
N ALA A 25 0.76 -8.95 13.25
CA ALA A 25 0.56 -10.18 12.49
C ALA A 25 1.18 -11.43 13.16
N ARG A 26 2.03 -11.25 14.19
CA ARG A 26 2.51 -12.34 15.06
C ARG A 26 1.54 -12.65 16.21
N LYS A 27 0.57 -11.78 16.46
CA LYS A 27 -0.34 -11.81 17.61
C LYS A 27 -1.81 -11.99 17.24
N LEU A 28 -2.18 -11.54 16.04
CA LEU A 28 -3.53 -11.59 15.49
C LEU A 28 -3.53 -12.20 14.09
N SER A 29 -4.58 -12.96 13.75
CA SER A 29 -4.83 -13.38 12.37
C SER A 29 -5.05 -12.19 11.44
N SER A 30 -4.57 -12.32 10.20
CA SER A 30 -4.62 -11.24 9.21
C SER A 30 -6.06 -10.83 8.84
N TYR A 31 -7.04 -11.73 8.95
CA TYR A 31 -8.46 -11.40 8.81
C TYR A 31 -8.99 -10.54 9.96
N SER A 32 -8.61 -10.86 11.20
CA SER A 32 -9.01 -10.07 12.37
C SER A 32 -8.38 -8.69 12.33
N LEU A 33 -7.09 -8.61 12.00
CA LEU A 33 -6.37 -7.35 11.78
C LEU A 33 -7.09 -6.49 10.73
N LEU A 34 -7.38 -7.05 9.55
CA LEU A 34 -8.05 -6.31 8.48
C LEU A 34 -9.43 -5.79 8.92
N PHE A 35 -10.25 -6.64 9.55
CA PHE A 35 -11.56 -6.23 10.06
C PHE A 35 -11.46 -5.09 11.07
N TRP A 36 -10.60 -5.23 12.09
CA TRP A 36 -10.48 -4.23 13.14
C TRP A 36 -9.87 -2.93 12.62
N SER A 37 -8.87 -2.99 11.73
CA SER A 37 -8.28 -1.79 11.13
C SER A 37 -9.32 -1.02 10.32
N PHE A 38 -10.16 -1.70 9.54
CA PHE A 38 -11.21 -1.04 8.76
C PHE A 38 -12.32 -0.46 9.65
N LEU A 39 -12.78 -1.22 10.66
CA LEU A 39 -13.77 -0.73 11.61
C LEU A 39 -13.26 0.48 12.39
N LEU A 40 -12.04 0.41 12.92
CA LEU A 40 -11.44 1.53 13.63
C LEU A 40 -11.27 2.74 12.72
N SER A 41 -10.81 2.53 11.48
CA SER A 41 -10.64 3.60 10.51
C SER A 41 -11.97 4.27 10.19
N PHE A 42 -13.02 3.49 9.91
CA PHE A 42 -14.38 3.99 9.70
C PHE A 42 -14.85 4.85 10.89
N LEU A 43 -14.74 4.34 12.12
CA LEU A 43 -15.20 5.04 13.32
C LEU A 43 -14.43 6.33 13.58
N VAL A 44 -13.09 6.29 13.55
CA VAL A 44 -12.24 7.44 13.86
C VAL A 44 -12.35 8.51 12.77
N THR A 45 -12.29 8.10 11.50
CA THR A 45 -12.34 9.06 10.38
C THR A 45 -13.73 9.65 10.17
N SER A 46 -14.80 9.03 10.70
CA SER A 46 -16.14 9.62 10.71
C SER A 46 -16.20 10.96 11.44
N LEU A 47 -15.29 11.21 12.39
CA LEU A 47 -15.19 12.50 13.07
C LEU A 47 -14.80 13.66 12.12
N TYR A 48 -14.24 13.35 10.95
CA TYR A 48 -13.86 14.34 9.94
C TYR A 48 -14.99 14.66 8.94
N ILE A 49 -16.08 13.89 8.91
CA ILE A 49 -17.20 14.07 7.97
C ILE A 49 -17.75 15.50 7.92
N PRO A 50 -18.00 16.19 9.06
CA PRO A 50 -18.54 17.56 9.02
C PRO A 50 -17.66 18.55 8.24
N PHE A 51 -16.35 18.30 8.18
CA PHE A 51 -15.39 19.15 7.47
C PHE A 51 -15.27 18.79 5.98
N ALA A 52 -15.62 17.56 5.59
CA ALA A 52 -15.50 17.06 4.22
C ALA A 52 -16.84 17.00 3.46
N ILE A 53 -17.96 17.35 4.11
CA ILE A 53 -19.31 17.16 3.50
C ILE A 53 -19.49 17.93 2.18
N HIS A 54 -18.80 19.06 2.03
CA HIS A 54 -18.87 19.89 0.83
C HIS A 54 -18.28 19.22 -0.41
N ASP A 55 -17.30 18.32 -0.22
CA ASP A 55 -16.69 17.56 -1.31
C ASP A 55 -17.67 16.55 -1.95
N LEU A 56 -18.77 16.21 -1.26
CA LEU A 56 -19.79 15.31 -1.79
C LEU A 56 -20.70 15.95 -2.84
N ALA A 57 -20.57 17.25 -3.12
CA ALA A 57 -21.40 17.93 -4.13
C ALA A 57 -21.35 17.24 -5.51
N ASN A 58 -20.21 16.62 -5.85
CA ASN A 58 -20.00 15.90 -7.11
C ASN A 58 -20.20 14.37 -6.98
N LEU A 59 -20.63 13.87 -5.82
CA LEU A 59 -20.83 12.43 -5.63
C LEU A 59 -22.04 11.97 -6.43
N THR A 60 -21.77 11.23 -7.50
CA THR A 60 -22.81 10.53 -8.27
C THR A 60 -22.88 9.05 -7.87
N VAL A 61 -24.01 8.39 -8.16
CA VAL A 61 -24.15 6.94 -7.98
C VAL A 61 -23.07 6.19 -8.76
N GLY A 62 -22.78 6.62 -10.00
CA GLY A 62 -21.73 6.02 -10.82
C GLY A 62 -20.34 6.12 -10.19
N LEU A 63 -20.00 7.29 -9.63
CA LEU A 63 -18.72 7.50 -8.95
C LEU A 63 -18.61 6.69 -7.66
N PHE A 64 -19.69 6.68 -6.85
CA PHE A 64 -19.76 5.87 -5.64
C PHE A 64 -19.57 4.38 -5.95
N THR A 65 -20.31 3.85 -6.94
CA THR A 65 -20.21 2.46 -7.36
C THR A 65 -18.81 2.15 -7.92
N PHE A 66 -18.24 3.02 -8.75
CA PHE A 66 -16.89 2.86 -9.27
C PHE A 66 -15.85 2.73 -8.14
N ASN A 67 -15.86 3.68 -7.19
CA ASN A 67 -14.93 3.67 -6.08
C ASN A 67 -15.14 2.45 -5.17
N LEU A 68 -16.39 2.09 -4.88
CA LEU A 68 -16.71 0.89 -4.10
C LEU A 68 -16.20 -0.38 -4.79
N LEU A 69 -16.41 -0.53 -6.09
CA LEU A 69 -15.91 -1.68 -6.86
C LEU A 69 -14.38 -1.72 -6.88
N LEU A 70 -13.72 -0.57 -7.03
CA LEU A 70 -12.26 -0.47 -6.97
C LEU A 70 -11.74 -0.90 -5.59
N ALA A 71 -12.40 -0.46 -4.52
CA ALA A 71 -12.10 -0.84 -3.15
C ALA A 71 -12.28 -2.36 -2.93
N LEU A 72 -13.40 -2.93 -3.36
CA LEU A 72 -13.68 -4.37 -3.25
C LEU A 72 -12.68 -5.20 -4.04
N MET A 73 -12.33 -4.77 -5.25
CA MET A 73 -11.33 -5.44 -6.09
C MET A 73 -9.97 -5.48 -5.38
N SER A 74 -9.51 -4.38 -4.81
CA SER A 74 -8.22 -4.30 -4.12
C SER A 74 -8.22 -5.01 -2.77
N ILE A 75 -9.20 -4.70 -1.91
CA ILE A 75 -9.25 -5.14 -0.53
C ILE A 75 -9.70 -6.60 -0.43
N LEU A 76 -10.72 -7.03 -1.17
CA LEU A 76 -11.18 -8.41 -1.10
C LEU A 76 -10.34 -9.28 -2.03
N LEU A 77 -10.32 -9.01 -3.33
CA LEU A 77 -9.65 -9.91 -4.28
C LEU A 77 -8.13 -9.84 -4.14
N GLY A 78 -7.55 -8.65 -4.06
CA GLY A 78 -6.11 -8.47 -3.88
C GLY A 78 -5.59 -9.16 -2.62
N THR A 79 -6.25 -8.94 -1.47
CA THR A 79 -5.87 -9.58 -0.20
C THR A 79 -6.09 -11.10 -0.22
N LEU A 80 -7.16 -11.58 -0.86
CA LEU A 80 -7.39 -13.02 -1.01
C LEU A 80 -6.30 -13.67 -1.84
N PHE A 81 -5.94 -13.08 -2.98
CA PHE A 81 -4.83 -13.57 -3.80
C PHE A 81 -3.51 -13.53 -3.02
N TYR A 82 -3.26 -12.45 -2.27
CA TYR A 82 -2.08 -12.36 -1.41
C TYR A 82 -2.03 -13.51 -0.38
N TYR A 83 -3.13 -13.79 0.31
CA TYR A 83 -3.19 -14.90 1.27
C TYR A 83 -3.11 -16.28 0.63
N GLU A 84 -3.73 -16.50 -0.54
CA GLU A 84 -3.57 -17.75 -1.28
C GLU A 84 -2.12 -17.95 -1.75
N ALA A 85 -1.43 -16.88 -2.15
CA ALA A 85 -0.01 -16.92 -2.45
C ALA A 85 0.81 -17.29 -1.21
N LEU A 86 0.51 -16.72 -0.03
CA LEU A 86 1.19 -17.04 1.24
C LEU A 86 1.03 -18.50 1.70
N LYS A 87 -0.03 -19.20 1.26
CA LYS A 87 -0.22 -20.63 1.54
C LYS A 87 0.69 -21.53 0.69
N ILE A 88 1.10 -21.05 -0.48
CA ILE A 88 1.83 -21.82 -1.49
C ILE A 88 3.33 -21.48 -1.43
N GLU A 89 3.65 -20.19 -1.35
CA GLU A 89 4.99 -19.64 -1.45
C GLU A 89 5.47 -19.02 -0.14
N THR A 90 6.77 -18.73 -0.06
CA THR A 90 7.35 -18.08 1.12
C THR A 90 6.84 -16.64 1.28
N ARG A 91 6.61 -16.19 2.52
CA ARG A 91 6.20 -14.82 2.83
C ARG A 91 7.12 -13.75 2.23
N ALA A 92 8.42 -14.01 2.22
CA ALA A 92 9.41 -13.14 1.58
C ALA A 92 9.10 -12.95 0.09
N LEU A 93 9.04 -14.04 -0.70
CA LEU A 93 8.74 -13.99 -2.13
C LEU A 93 7.41 -13.29 -2.43
N VAL A 94 6.34 -13.66 -1.72
CA VAL A 94 5.00 -13.10 -1.95
C VAL A 94 4.98 -11.61 -1.62
N GLY A 95 5.58 -11.22 -0.49
CA GLY A 95 5.73 -9.82 -0.09
C GLY A 95 6.51 -9.02 -1.12
N THR A 96 7.65 -9.54 -1.57
CA THR A 96 8.49 -8.91 -2.60
C THR A 96 7.72 -8.65 -3.90
N ILE A 97 6.94 -9.61 -4.40
CA ILE A 97 6.13 -9.41 -5.61
C ILE A 97 5.01 -8.40 -5.35
N ALA A 98 4.24 -8.57 -4.27
CA ALA A 98 3.11 -7.70 -3.97
C ALA A 98 3.53 -6.24 -3.72
N SER A 99 4.67 -6.03 -3.05
CA SER A 99 5.28 -4.71 -2.80
C SER A 99 5.79 -4.03 -4.07
N SER A 100 5.84 -4.71 -5.21
CA SER A 100 6.15 -4.11 -6.50
C SER A 100 4.94 -3.42 -7.15
N PHE A 101 3.81 -3.29 -6.44
CA PHE A 101 2.61 -2.58 -6.92
C PHE A 101 2.85 -1.17 -7.48
N PRO A 102 3.84 -0.36 -7.00
CA PRO A 102 4.05 0.98 -7.57
C PRO A 102 4.43 0.95 -9.04
N PHE A 103 5.05 -0.13 -9.53
CA PHE A 103 5.31 -0.33 -10.95
C PHE A 103 3.99 -0.38 -11.74
N VAL A 104 3.03 -1.17 -11.27
CA VAL A 104 1.69 -1.24 -11.89
C VAL A 104 1.01 0.12 -11.81
N THR A 105 1.09 0.80 -10.66
CA THR A 105 0.47 2.11 -10.47
C THR A 105 0.96 3.14 -11.49
N VAL A 106 2.28 3.26 -11.67
CA VAL A 106 2.90 4.19 -12.64
C VAL A 106 2.48 3.85 -14.07
N VAL A 107 2.55 2.58 -14.45
CA VAL A 107 2.17 2.14 -15.80
C VAL A 107 0.71 2.48 -16.08
N LEU A 108 -0.18 2.17 -15.14
CA LEU A 108 -1.61 2.46 -15.29
C LEU A 108 -1.89 3.97 -15.31
N SER A 109 -1.17 4.78 -14.53
CA SER A 109 -1.41 6.22 -14.52
C SER A 109 -1.00 6.88 -15.84
N ILE A 110 0.14 6.50 -16.42
CA ILE A 110 0.58 7.02 -17.72
C ILE A 110 -0.37 6.57 -18.85
N LEU A 111 -0.76 5.28 -18.86
CA LEU A 111 -1.56 4.73 -19.95
C LEU A 111 -3.04 5.10 -19.90
N PHE A 112 -3.65 5.10 -18.71
CA PHE A 112 -5.11 5.23 -18.56
C PHE A 112 -5.54 6.57 -17.96
N LEU A 113 -4.71 7.22 -17.14
CA LEU A 113 -5.00 8.58 -16.64
C LEU A 113 -4.42 9.66 -17.56
N GLY A 114 -3.64 9.27 -18.58
CA GLY A 114 -3.05 10.19 -19.56
C GLY A 114 -1.97 11.10 -18.98
N GLU A 115 -1.34 10.70 -17.86
CA GLU A 115 -0.29 11.48 -17.22
C GLU A 115 0.93 11.60 -18.12
N ARG A 116 1.38 12.85 -18.33
CA ARG A 116 2.58 13.15 -19.11
C ARG A 116 3.75 13.33 -18.17
N VAL A 117 4.70 12.40 -18.24
CA VAL A 117 5.97 12.47 -17.52
C VAL A 117 7.10 12.89 -18.45
N THR A 118 8.01 13.74 -17.96
CA THR A 118 9.21 14.12 -18.73
C THR A 118 10.22 12.97 -18.75
N SER A 119 11.17 13.00 -19.68
CA SER A 119 12.23 11.98 -19.74
C SER A 119 13.07 11.93 -18.45
N GLN A 120 13.28 13.08 -17.80
CA GLN A 120 14.00 13.17 -16.52
C GLN A 120 13.21 12.51 -15.39
N GLN A 121 11.90 12.77 -15.31
CA GLN A 121 11.00 12.12 -14.35
C GLN A 121 10.95 10.62 -14.59
N LEU A 122 10.85 10.17 -15.84
CA LEU A 122 10.84 8.74 -16.19
C LEU A 122 12.14 8.05 -15.76
N ILE A 123 13.30 8.65 -16.00
CA ILE A 123 14.59 8.12 -15.55
C ILE A 123 14.61 8.00 -14.01
N ALA A 124 14.18 9.04 -13.31
CA ALA A 124 14.15 9.01 -11.84
C ALA A 124 13.17 7.96 -11.30
N ILE A 125 11.99 7.80 -11.91
CA ILE A 125 11.04 6.72 -11.59
C ILE A 125 11.68 5.35 -11.78
N ILE A 126 12.39 5.11 -12.88
CA ILE A 126 13.10 3.86 -13.14
C ILE A 126 14.17 3.61 -12.06
N ILE A 127 14.90 4.64 -11.64
CA ILE A 127 15.89 4.53 -10.55
C ILE A 127 15.21 4.17 -9.23
N VAL A 128 14.08 4.82 -8.88
CA VAL A 128 13.32 4.51 -7.66
C VAL A 128 12.83 3.06 -7.67
N LEU A 129 12.16 2.63 -8.74
CA LEU A 129 11.59 1.30 -8.83
C LEU A 129 12.67 0.21 -8.95
N GLY A 130 13.76 0.48 -9.66
CA GLY A 130 14.92 -0.42 -9.76
C GLY A 130 15.64 -0.56 -8.43
N GLY A 131 15.86 0.54 -7.71
CA GLY A 131 16.38 0.53 -6.35
C GLY A 131 15.48 -0.23 -5.39
N LEU A 132 14.16 0.02 -5.47
CA LEU A 132 13.17 -0.65 -4.64
C LEU A 132 13.27 -2.15 -4.88
N PHE A 133 13.24 -2.60 -6.14
CA PHE A 133 13.40 -4.00 -6.52
C PHE A 133 14.69 -4.60 -5.93
N LEU A 134 15.83 -3.91 -6.06
CA LEU A 134 17.11 -4.35 -5.48
C LEU A 134 17.09 -4.43 -3.94
N SER A 135 16.26 -3.61 -3.28
CA SER A 135 16.15 -3.59 -1.82
C SER A 135 15.32 -4.75 -1.26
N ILE A 136 14.32 -5.21 -2.03
CA ILE A 136 13.35 -6.23 -1.59
C ILE A 136 13.60 -7.62 -2.17
N PHE A 137 14.26 -7.71 -3.32
CA PHE A 137 14.60 -9.00 -3.93
C PHE A 137 15.93 -9.48 -3.39
N ASP A 138 15.94 -10.61 -2.71
CA ASP A 138 17.18 -11.29 -2.37
C ASP A 138 17.61 -12.17 -3.55
N ILE A 139 18.57 -11.68 -4.34
CA ILE A 139 19.03 -12.37 -5.56
C ILE A 139 19.59 -13.75 -5.22
N GLY A 140 20.20 -13.92 -4.05
CA GLY A 140 20.74 -15.19 -3.58
C GLY A 140 19.65 -16.20 -3.23
N GLU A 141 18.55 -15.75 -2.60
CA GLU A 141 17.40 -16.62 -2.33
C GLU A 141 16.62 -17.00 -3.58
N VAL A 142 16.44 -16.07 -4.52
CA VAL A 142 15.72 -16.35 -5.78
C VAL A 142 16.51 -17.32 -6.65
N ARG A 143 17.85 -17.17 -6.72
CA ARG A 143 18.72 -18.06 -7.50
C ARG A 143 18.78 -19.50 -6.96
N ASN A 144 18.58 -19.68 -5.65
CA ASN A 144 18.59 -21.00 -5.00
C ASN A 144 17.20 -21.62 -4.78
N LYS A 145 16.11 -20.93 -5.11
CA LYS A 145 14.75 -21.45 -4.98
C LYS A 145 14.16 -21.79 -6.34
N ASN A 146 13.92 -23.07 -6.59
CA ASN A 146 12.87 -23.47 -7.51
C ASN A 146 11.55 -22.95 -6.93
N PHE A 147 10.84 -22.08 -7.65
CA PHE A 147 9.47 -21.70 -7.32
C PHE A 147 8.69 -22.94 -6.92
N LYS A 148 8.03 -22.94 -5.76
CA LYS A 148 7.26 -24.12 -5.34
C LYS A 148 6.13 -24.37 -6.32
N SER A 149 5.52 -23.30 -6.85
CA SER A 149 4.44 -23.41 -7.83
C SER A 149 4.24 -22.15 -8.67
N ARG A 150 4.02 -22.33 -9.98
CA ARG A 150 3.53 -21.27 -10.88
C ARG A 150 2.21 -20.64 -10.39
N LYS A 151 1.38 -21.41 -9.68
CA LYS A 151 0.11 -20.94 -9.13
C LYS A 151 0.29 -19.91 -8.01
N GLY A 152 1.29 -20.13 -7.14
CA GLY A 152 1.60 -19.19 -6.05
C GLY A 152 2.13 -17.87 -6.59
N LEU A 153 2.99 -17.93 -7.61
CA LEU A 153 3.47 -16.75 -8.32
C LEU A 153 2.31 -15.97 -8.98
N PHE A 154 1.42 -16.67 -9.68
CA PHE A 154 0.26 -16.06 -10.31
C PHE A 154 -0.58 -15.29 -9.28
N PHE A 155 -0.87 -15.88 -8.12
CA PHE A 155 -1.62 -15.20 -7.07
C PHE A 155 -0.89 -13.97 -6.50
N ALA A 156 0.43 -14.04 -6.29
CA ALA A 156 1.19 -12.87 -5.84
C ALA A 156 1.16 -11.72 -6.86
N VAL A 157 1.27 -12.04 -8.16
CA VAL A 157 1.15 -11.05 -9.24
C VAL A 157 -0.25 -10.47 -9.32
N MET A 158 -1.30 -11.27 -9.13
CA MET A 158 -2.68 -10.75 -9.08
C MET A 158 -2.85 -9.80 -7.91
N ALA A 159 -2.33 -10.09 -6.72
CA ALA A 159 -2.35 -9.15 -5.60
C ALA A 159 -1.67 -7.82 -5.95
N MET A 160 -0.47 -7.88 -6.52
CA MET A 160 0.29 -6.70 -6.99
C MET A 160 -0.54 -5.85 -7.98
N VAL A 161 -1.20 -6.50 -8.95
CA VAL A 161 -2.00 -5.81 -9.96
C VAL A 161 -3.26 -5.18 -9.35
N MET A 162 -3.97 -5.88 -8.47
CA MET A 162 -5.17 -5.36 -7.83
C MET A 162 -4.87 -4.15 -6.94
N TRP A 163 -3.79 -4.21 -6.16
CA TRP A 163 -3.34 -3.07 -5.33
C TRP A 163 -2.83 -1.91 -6.18
N GLY A 164 -2.00 -2.19 -7.19
CA GLY A 164 -1.49 -1.16 -8.09
C GLY A 164 -2.60 -0.42 -8.84
N SER A 165 -3.64 -1.16 -9.25
CA SER A 165 -4.84 -0.61 -9.89
C SER A 165 -5.63 0.31 -8.97
N TRP A 166 -5.79 -0.06 -7.69
CA TRP A 166 -6.41 0.83 -6.70
C TRP A 166 -5.63 2.14 -6.59
N PHE A 167 -4.33 2.07 -6.34
CA PHE A 167 -3.53 3.28 -6.16
C PHE A 167 -3.42 4.13 -7.42
N ALA A 168 -3.57 3.55 -8.61
CA ALA A 168 -3.69 4.32 -9.84
C ALA A 168 -5.05 5.02 -9.93
N PHE A 169 -6.12 4.23 -9.94
CA PHE A 169 -7.44 4.72 -10.31
C PHE A 169 -8.18 5.46 -9.20
N ILE A 170 -7.70 5.40 -7.94
CA ILE A 170 -8.25 6.21 -6.85
C ILE A 170 -8.08 7.72 -7.10
N LYS A 171 -7.16 8.12 -7.99
CA LYS A 171 -7.03 9.51 -8.45
C LYS A 171 -8.34 10.08 -8.97
N TYR A 172 -9.11 9.31 -9.73
CA TYR A 172 -10.39 9.77 -10.29
C TYR A 172 -11.39 10.19 -9.20
N PRO A 173 -11.76 9.35 -8.22
CA PRO A 173 -12.63 9.80 -7.14
C PRO A 173 -11.96 10.84 -6.24
N VAL A 174 -10.64 10.84 -6.04
CA VAL A 174 -9.96 11.92 -5.31
C VAL A 174 -10.18 13.29 -5.95
N ASP A 175 -10.17 13.37 -7.28
CA ASP A 175 -10.37 14.65 -7.99
C ASP A 175 -11.82 15.11 -8.00
N GLN A 176 -12.77 14.20 -7.85
CA GLN A 176 -14.20 14.51 -7.89
C GLN A 176 -14.77 14.82 -6.49
N ILE A 177 -14.42 14.01 -5.49
CA ILE A 177 -14.99 14.03 -4.14
C ILE A 177 -13.91 14.20 -3.06
N GLY A 178 -12.79 14.82 -3.39
CA GLY A 178 -11.73 15.15 -2.44
C GLY A 178 -10.91 13.95 -1.94
N TRP A 179 -9.84 14.25 -1.20
CA TRP A 179 -8.86 13.26 -0.75
C TRP A 179 -9.37 12.29 0.32
N PHE A 180 -10.43 12.68 1.05
CA PHE A 180 -10.97 11.95 2.19
C PHE A 180 -11.93 10.83 1.80
N TRP A 181 -12.94 11.16 0.99
CA TRP A 181 -14.07 10.26 0.72
C TRP A 181 -13.71 8.94 0.05
N PRO A 182 -12.71 8.86 -0.86
CA PRO A 182 -12.40 7.60 -1.53
C PRO A 182 -12.02 6.48 -0.56
N ASN A 183 -11.15 6.79 0.41
CA ASN A 183 -10.75 5.85 1.46
C ASN A 183 -11.88 5.62 2.47
N TYR A 184 -12.63 6.67 2.83
CA TYR A 184 -13.76 6.52 3.74
C TYR A 184 -14.81 5.53 3.21
N ILE A 185 -15.15 5.63 1.92
CA ILE A 185 -16.04 4.69 1.22
C ILE A 185 -15.44 3.27 1.22
N ALA A 186 -14.13 3.14 1.03
CA ALA A 186 -13.46 1.84 1.14
C ALA A 186 -13.60 1.25 2.56
N PHE A 187 -13.57 2.07 3.61
CA PHE A 187 -13.74 1.57 4.99
C PHE A 187 -15.14 1.03 5.28
N LEU A 188 -16.17 1.46 4.53
CA LEU A 188 -17.52 0.91 4.60
C LEU A 188 -17.59 -0.59 4.26
N THR A 189 -16.55 -1.17 3.66
CA THR A 189 -16.52 -2.60 3.32
C THR A 189 -16.21 -3.51 4.52
N PHE A 190 -16.01 -2.97 5.74
CA PHE A 190 -15.74 -3.77 6.95
C PHE A 190 -16.78 -4.89 7.23
N PRO A 191 -18.10 -4.74 6.97
CA PRO A 191 -19.05 -5.82 7.17
C PRO A 191 -18.81 -6.99 6.20
N LEU A 192 -18.37 -6.70 4.97
CA LEU A 192 -18.03 -7.73 3.98
C LEU A 192 -16.77 -8.50 4.40
N ILE A 193 -15.80 -7.82 5.01
CA ILE A 193 -14.62 -8.47 5.61
C ILE A 193 -15.05 -9.42 6.74
N PHE A 194 -16.02 -9.03 7.56
CA PHE A 194 -16.58 -9.90 8.60
C PHE A 194 -17.30 -11.13 8.02
N ILE A 195 -18.10 -10.95 6.97
CA ILE A 195 -18.75 -12.07 6.26
C ILE A 195 -17.70 -13.01 5.69
N LEU A 196 -16.66 -12.48 5.03
CA LEU A 196 -15.56 -13.26 4.49
C LEU A 196 -14.84 -14.07 5.59
N LEU A 197 -14.58 -13.46 6.74
CA LEU A 197 -14.00 -14.11 7.91
C LEU A 197 -14.85 -15.31 8.34
N LYS A 198 -16.18 -15.15 8.41
CA LYS A 198 -17.12 -16.23 8.75
C LYS A 198 -17.16 -17.34 7.71
N LEU A 199 -17.24 -16.98 6.42
CA LEU A 199 -17.24 -17.95 5.31
C LEU A 199 -15.94 -18.77 5.25
N ARG A 200 -14.82 -18.20 5.70
CA ARG A 200 -13.52 -18.88 5.78
C ARG A 200 -13.32 -19.66 7.10
N GLY A 201 -14.33 -19.73 7.96
CA GLY A 201 -14.27 -20.44 9.24
C GLY A 201 -13.28 -19.84 10.24
N GLN A 202 -12.87 -18.59 10.05
CA GLN A 202 -11.93 -17.91 10.94
C GLN A 202 -12.69 -17.37 12.16
N LYS A 203 -11.99 -17.24 13.30
CA LYS A 203 -12.54 -16.59 14.50
C LYS A 203 -12.09 -15.14 14.52
N LEU A 204 -12.99 -14.25 14.92
CA LEU A 204 -12.64 -12.85 15.14
C LEU A 204 -11.90 -12.74 16.48
N GLU A 205 -10.58 -12.61 16.42
CA GLU A 205 -9.72 -12.43 17.59
C GLU A 205 -9.86 -11.01 18.11
N LYS A 206 -9.83 -10.82 19.44
CA LYS A 206 -9.94 -9.49 20.04
C LYS A 206 -8.58 -8.78 19.97
N VAL A 207 -8.56 -7.51 19.57
CA VAL A 207 -7.32 -6.70 19.55
C VAL A 207 -6.65 -6.53 20.91
N THR A 208 -7.40 -6.71 22.00
CA THR A 208 -6.86 -6.67 23.37
C THR A 208 -6.11 -7.94 23.77
N GLN A 209 -6.24 -9.03 23.01
CA GLN A 209 -5.50 -10.26 23.28
C GLN A 209 -4.02 -10.09 22.94
N ASN A 210 -3.15 -10.84 23.62
CA ASN A 210 -1.72 -10.97 23.31
C ASN A 210 -0.94 -9.64 23.32
N ASN A 211 -1.42 -8.62 24.03
CA ASN A 211 -0.87 -7.26 24.00
C ASN A 211 -0.77 -6.70 22.57
N ALA A 212 -1.75 -7.00 21.71
CA ALA A 212 -1.77 -6.55 20.32
C ALA A 212 -2.32 -5.13 20.14
N LEU A 213 -3.04 -4.58 21.14
CA LEU A 213 -3.74 -3.30 21.02
C LEU A 213 -2.83 -2.14 20.64
N ALA A 214 -1.73 -1.93 21.38
CA ALA A 214 -0.82 -0.81 21.12
C ALA A 214 -0.18 -0.87 19.71
N PRO A 215 0.48 -1.97 19.29
CA PRO A 215 1.02 -2.05 17.93
C PRO A 215 -0.08 -2.01 16.86
N PHE A 216 -1.29 -2.50 17.15
CA PHE A 216 -2.44 -2.41 16.25
C PHE A 216 -2.89 -0.95 16.03
N LEU A 217 -3.01 -0.16 17.10
CA LEU A 217 -3.36 1.25 17.01
C LEU A 217 -2.28 2.04 16.26
N ILE A 218 -1.00 1.82 16.61
CA ILE A 218 0.14 2.47 15.93
C ILE A 218 0.13 2.14 14.44
N SER A 219 0.03 0.85 14.10
CA SER A 219 -0.01 0.39 12.70
C SER A 219 -1.19 1.01 11.95
N THR A 220 -2.41 0.90 12.50
CA THR A 220 -3.62 1.39 11.84
C THR A 220 -3.54 2.90 11.62
N ILE A 221 -3.16 3.69 12.63
CA ILE A 221 -3.06 5.15 12.52
C ILE A 221 -2.03 5.54 11.46
N LEU A 222 -0.83 4.96 11.50
CA LEU A 222 0.23 5.30 10.56
C LEU A 222 -0.13 4.91 9.12
N VAL A 223 -0.75 3.74 8.92
CA VAL A 223 -1.23 3.33 7.59
C VAL A 223 -2.32 4.27 7.08
N ARG A 224 -3.25 4.75 7.91
CA ARG A 224 -4.27 5.73 7.48
C ARG A 224 -3.68 7.10 7.19
N ILE A 225 -2.73 7.57 7.99
CA ILE A 225 -1.99 8.81 7.67
C ILE A 225 -1.31 8.66 6.31
N ALA A 226 -0.73 7.49 6.01
CA ALA A 226 -0.10 7.24 4.73
C ALA A 226 -1.07 7.28 3.56
N GLU A 227 -2.21 6.59 3.67
CA GLU A 227 -3.21 6.54 2.60
C GLU A 227 -3.87 7.91 2.34
N PHE A 228 -4.18 8.68 3.39
CA PHE A 228 -4.70 10.04 3.21
C PHE A 228 -3.64 11.00 2.69
N SER A 229 -2.38 10.86 3.12
CA SER A 229 -1.26 11.62 2.55
C SER A 229 -1.04 11.26 1.09
N TYR A 230 -1.14 9.98 0.71
CA TYR A 230 -1.10 9.57 -0.68
C TYR A 230 -2.19 10.27 -1.50
N ASN A 231 -3.43 10.29 -1.00
CA ASN A 231 -4.55 10.97 -1.67
C ASN A 231 -4.34 12.49 -1.77
N LEU A 232 -3.81 13.14 -0.73
CA LEU A 232 -3.42 14.56 -0.77
C LEU A 232 -2.26 14.82 -1.73
N GLY A 233 -1.33 13.86 -1.86
CA GLY A 233 -0.22 13.94 -2.80
C GLY A 233 -0.71 13.90 -4.23
N ILE A 234 -1.53 12.90 -4.56
CA ILE A 234 -2.06 12.74 -5.92
C ILE A 234 -3.10 13.81 -6.25
N SER A 235 -3.84 14.39 -5.29
CA SER A 235 -4.75 15.52 -5.60
C SER A 235 -3.99 16.77 -6.05
N LYS A 236 -2.70 16.88 -5.69
CA LYS A 236 -1.83 18.01 -5.98
C LYS A 236 -0.76 17.74 -7.05
N GLY A 237 -0.70 16.53 -7.59
CA GLY A 237 0.37 16.13 -8.51
C GLY A 237 0.08 14.84 -9.28
N LEU A 238 1.08 14.36 -10.00
CA LEU A 238 0.95 13.14 -10.79
C LEU A 238 1.06 11.89 -9.91
N VAL A 239 0.17 10.93 -10.13
CA VAL A 239 0.25 9.57 -9.58
C VAL A 239 1.59 8.93 -9.94
N ALA A 240 2.06 9.11 -11.18
CA ALA A 240 3.35 8.61 -11.66
C ALA A 240 4.55 9.10 -10.83
N ILE A 241 4.41 10.22 -10.11
CA ILE A 241 5.45 10.79 -9.24
C ILE A 241 5.22 10.38 -7.78
N VAL A 242 3.98 10.49 -7.29
CA VAL A 242 3.64 10.25 -5.88
C VAL A 242 3.74 8.76 -5.51
N ALA A 243 3.24 7.86 -6.38
CA ALA A 243 3.22 6.43 -6.14
C ALA A 243 4.60 5.77 -5.96
N PRO A 244 5.61 6.02 -6.81
CA PRO A 244 6.93 5.42 -6.59
C PRO A 244 7.60 5.94 -5.31
N ILE A 245 7.37 7.19 -4.91
CA ILE A 245 7.90 7.74 -3.65
C ILE A 245 7.21 7.09 -2.45
N ALA A 246 5.88 7.17 -2.38
CA ALA A 246 5.11 6.62 -1.26
C ALA A 246 5.24 5.08 -1.18
N GLY A 247 5.22 4.42 -2.33
CA GLY A 247 5.34 2.98 -2.50
C GLY A 247 6.73 2.42 -2.25
N ALA A 248 7.76 3.27 -2.15
CA ALA A 248 9.11 2.85 -1.76
C ALA A 248 9.21 2.41 -0.29
N ASN A 249 8.13 2.49 0.50
CA ASN A 249 8.11 2.17 1.92
C ASN A 249 8.79 0.83 2.36
N PRO A 250 8.89 -0.23 1.53
CA PRO A 250 9.66 -1.41 1.90
C PRO A 250 11.15 -1.12 2.20
N THR A 251 11.76 -0.09 1.61
CA THR A 251 13.13 0.31 1.95
C THR A 251 13.23 0.79 3.39
N LEU A 252 12.26 1.58 3.85
CA LEU A 252 12.19 2.00 5.24
C LEU A 252 11.89 0.82 6.17
N PHE A 253 10.99 -0.08 5.76
CA PHE A 253 10.71 -1.30 6.52
C PHE A 253 11.99 -2.12 6.78
N VAL A 254 12.85 -2.33 5.77
CA VAL A 254 14.12 -3.06 5.94
C VAL A 254 15.03 -2.39 6.96
N VAL A 255 15.12 -1.05 6.93
CA VAL A 255 15.91 -0.29 7.92
C VAL A 255 15.34 -0.45 9.33
N LEU A 256 14.02 -0.33 9.50
CA LEU A 256 13.36 -0.52 10.79
C LEU A 256 13.50 -1.96 11.32
N ALA A 257 13.37 -2.95 10.44
CA ALA A 257 13.58 -4.36 10.79
C ALA A 257 15.00 -4.62 11.28
N PHE A 258 16.01 -4.04 10.64
CA PHE A 258 17.38 -4.10 11.14
C PHE A 258 17.56 -3.45 12.51
N LEU A 259 17.04 -2.24 12.70
CA LEU A 259 17.23 -1.49 13.94
C LEU A 259 16.51 -2.13 15.14
N PHE A 260 15.28 -2.60 14.94
CA PHE A 260 14.40 -3.04 16.03
C PHE A 260 14.28 -4.57 16.15
N LEU A 261 14.33 -5.30 15.04
CA LEU A 261 14.27 -6.77 15.03
C LEU A 261 15.66 -7.41 14.94
N LYS A 262 16.71 -6.62 14.66
CA LYS A 262 18.09 -7.08 14.48
C LYS A 262 18.24 -8.03 13.28
N ASP A 263 17.35 -7.92 12.29
CA ASP A 263 17.43 -8.67 11.04
C ASP A 263 18.61 -8.14 10.19
N PRO A 264 19.57 -8.98 9.77
CA PRO A 264 20.76 -8.51 9.07
C PRO A 264 20.44 -7.97 7.68
N ILE A 265 21.01 -6.80 7.34
CA ILE A 265 20.89 -6.21 6.00
C ILE A 265 21.98 -6.77 5.09
N LYS A 266 21.60 -7.35 3.95
CA LYS A 266 22.57 -7.77 2.92
C LYS A 266 23.11 -6.55 2.17
N LYS A 267 24.36 -6.61 1.71
CA LYS A 267 24.99 -5.54 0.90
C LYS A 267 24.13 -5.10 -0.28
N GLN A 268 23.50 -6.05 -0.96
CA GLN A 268 22.58 -5.78 -2.07
C GLN A 268 21.37 -4.93 -1.64
N GLN A 269 20.74 -5.29 -0.52
CA GLN A 269 19.57 -4.56 -0.01
C GLN A 269 19.96 -3.13 0.38
N LEU A 270 21.13 -2.96 0.98
CA LEU A 270 21.69 -1.65 1.32
C LEU A 270 21.90 -0.79 0.07
N ILE A 271 22.49 -1.35 -1.00
CA ILE A 271 22.63 -0.66 -2.30
C ILE A 271 21.25 -0.28 -2.84
N GLY A 272 20.28 -1.19 -2.82
CA GLY A 272 18.92 -0.93 -3.27
C GLY A 272 18.27 0.22 -2.51
N ILE A 273 18.40 0.27 -1.18
CA ILE A 273 17.92 1.38 -0.35
C ILE A 273 18.56 2.70 -0.80
N PHE A 274 19.89 2.77 -0.94
CA PHE A 274 20.57 3.99 -1.38
C PHE A 274 20.13 4.44 -2.78
N VAL A 275 20.03 3.51 -3.73
CA VAL A 275 19.55 3.81 -5.10
C VAL A 275 18.12 4.33 -5.07
N THR A 276 17.25 3.75 -4.24
CA THR A 276 15.85 4.19 -4.10
C THR A 276 15.79 5.61 -3.55
N LEU A 277 16.49 5.89 -2.45
CA LEU A 277 16.50 7.21 -1.82
C LEU A 277 17.10 8.27 -2.76
N PHE A 278 18.17 7.94 -3.48
CA PHE A 278 18.75 8.81 -4.50
C PHE A 278 17.76 9.08 -5.63
N GLY A 279 17.05 8.05 -6.12
CA GLY A 279 15.97 8.20 -7.09
C GLY A 279 14.85 9.11 -6.59
N ILE A 280 14.45 9.00 -5.31
CA ILE A 280 13.42 9.86 -4.71
C ILE A 280 13.89 11.32 -4.70
N ILE A 281 15.15 11.59 -4.37
CA ILE A 281 15.72 12.95 -4.41
C ILE A 281 15.70 13.50 -5.84
N LEU A 282 16.17 12.73 -6.82
CA LEU A 282 16.14 13.13 -8.23
C LEU A 282 14.70 13.40 -8.71
N LEU A 283 13.78 12.48 -8.39
CA LEU A 283 12.38 12.61 -8.77
C LEU A 283 11.75 13.85 -8.11
N SER A 284 12.14 14.17 -6.87
CA SER A 284 11.68 15.37 -6.18
C SER A 284 12.21 16.66 -6.84
N ILE A 285 13.43 16.65 -7.36
CA ILE A 285 14.01 17.80 -8.08
C ILE A 285 13.33 17.98 -9.44
N PHE A 286 13.10 16.90 -10.18
CA PHE A 286 12.50 16.95 -11.53
C PHE A 286 10.98 17.10 -11.54
N ALA A 287 10.34 17.03 -10.37
CA ALA A 287 8.89 17.19 -10.20
C ALA A 287 8.47 18.60 -9.75
N VAL A 288 9.42 19.51 -9.58
CA VAL A 288 9.20 20.95 -9.37
C VAL A 288 9.35 21.67 -10.70
#